data_AF-A0A1I2MMB2-F1
#
_entry.id   AF-A0A1I2MMB2-F1
#
_cell.length_a   1.000
_cell.length_b   1.000
_cell.length_c   1.000
_cell.angle_alpha   90.00
_cell.angle_beta   90.00
_cell.angle_gamma   90.00
#
_symmetry.space_group_name_H-M   'P 1'
#
loop_
_entity.id
_entity.type
_entity.pdbx_description
1 polymer ?
#
loop_
_entity_poly.entity_id
_entity_poly.type
_entity_poly.pdbx_seq_one_letter_code
_entity_poly.pdbx_strand_id
1 'polypeptide(L)'
;MDQQVIKDVLAEALKNGGDFADIYIEHKRATGIGCEGGKIERIQSGIESGAGIRVISGEATSYAYTNDLSREGLMGAAKIVSHAAKGEKKDIQFELKQVQPRVTFNIKQMPDSVTTEQKVKVVKSADRAARAVDPDKIKQVMVGYGDVVQKIIIANSEGDYVEDQRVRTRLMVQAVAAEGSVIQTGYEAVGSHSGFELLERNDPEEIGRIAAKRAVQMLTAKPAPAGKMPVVLAGEAGGTMVHEACGHGLEADLVQKGLSVYAGKKGQKVAADCVTVIDDATMDDRYGSYSFDDEGVPARKVVLIENGMLKDYMYDRLTAKRDGVEPNGHGRRESYQDKPIPRMGNTYIAPGQDDPQEIIRSAGSGLLVKKMGGGQVNTTTGDFVFDVAEGFLIKNGETGPMVRGATLTGNGPEVLRIVEKVGSDLGFTIGTCGKDGQGVPVSDAQPTLLIKQLTVGGTAHGEE
;
A
#
# COMPACT_ATOMS: atom_id res chain seq x y z
N MET A 1 23.95 -12.09 -12.19
CA MET A 1 24.70 -11.17 -13.08
C MET A 1 26.17 -11.24 -12.67
N ASP A 2 27.12 -11.12 -13.60
CA ASP A 2 28.54 -11.02 -13.23
C ASP A 2 28.79 -9.70 -12.49
N GLN A 3 29.37 -9.77 -11.29
CA GLN A 3 29.68 -8.60 -10.47
C GLN A 3 30.69 -7.68 -11.15
N GLN A 4 31.60 -8.20 -12.00
CA GLN A 4 32.52 -7.35 -12.74
C GLN A 4 31.78 -6.47 -13.75
N VAL A 5 30.75 -7.00 -14.43
CA VAL A 5 29.90 -6.21 -15.33
C VAL A 5 29.18 -5.10 -14.56
N ILE A 6 28.68 -5.39 -13.37
CA ILE A 6 28.04 -4.38 -12.51
C ILE A 6 29.01 -3.27 -12.13
N LYS A 7 30.23 -3.62 -11.71
CA LYS A 7 31.28 -2.63 -11.39
C LYS A 7 31.61 -1.74 -12.60
N ASP A 8 31.78 -2.33 -13.78
CA ASP A 8 32.06 -1.60 -15.02
C ASP A 8 30.94 -0.60 -15.36
N VAL A 9 29.68 -1.02 -15.22
CA VAL A 9 28.49 -0.20 -15.51
C VAL A 9 28.41 1.00 -14.57
N LEU A 10 28.61 0.78 -13.26
CA LEU A 10 28.61 1.84 -12.25
C LEU A 10 29.79 2.82 -12.45
N ALA A 11 30.97 2.31 -12.82
CA ALA A 11 32.12 3.15 -13.16
C ALA A 11 31.86 4.01 -14.40
N GLU A 12 31.24 3.45 -15.45
CA GLU A 12 30.88 4.23 -16.65
C GLU A 12 29.79 5.27 -16.32
N ALA A 13 28.82 4.94 -15.46
CA ALA A 13 27.77 5.87 -15.03
C ALA A 13 28.34 7.11 -14.32
N LEU A 14 29.43 6.95 -13.55
CA LEU A 14 30.08 8.04 -12.79
C LEU A 14 31.32 8.65 -13.47
N LYS A 15 31.63 8.25 -14.69
CA LYS A 15 32.84 8.66 -15.43
C LYS A 15 32.97 10.17 -15.66
N ASN A 16 31.85 10.89 -15.70
CA ASN A 16 31.79 12.35 -15.87
C ASN A 16 31.56 13.09 -14.54
N GLY A 17 31.63 12.40 -13.39
CA GLY A 17 31.30 12.94 -12.07
C GLY A 17 30.04 12.31 -11.50
N GLY A 18 29.40 12.99 -10.56
CA GLY A 18 28.26 12.47 -9.80
C GLY A 18 28.62 12.07 -8.36
N ASP A 19 27.61 12.06 -7.52
CA ASP A 19 27.74 11.76 -6.10
C ASP A 19 27.51 10.28 -5.80
N PHE A 20 26.60 9.65 -6.55
CA PHE A 20 26.15 8.29 -6.33
C PHE A 20 25.61 7.69 -7.64
N ALA A 21 25.82 6.40 -7.84
CA ALA A 21 25.13 5.63 -8.87
C ALA A 21 24.65 4.29 -8.34
N ASP A 22 23.54 3.81 -8.89
CA ASP A 22 23.06 2.45 -8.67
C ASP A 22 22.63 1.78 -9.97
N ILE A 23 22.57 0.45 -9.89
CA ILE A 23 21.89 -0.41 -10.85
C ILE A 23 20.89 -1.28 -10.09
N TYR A 24 19.66 -1.32 -10.60
CA TYR A 24 18.58 -2.18 -10.15
C TYR A 24 18.24 -3.14 -11.29
N ILE A 25 18.46 -4.44 -11.09
CA ILE A 25 18.16 -5.49 -12.07
C ILE A 25 16.94 -6.25 -11.58
N GLU A 26 15.96 -6.45 -12.44
CA GLU A 26 14.71 -7.12 -12.12
C GLU A 26 14.46 -8.30 -13.06
N HIS A 27 13.98 -9.39 -12.48
CA HIS A 27 13.31 -10.47 -13.19
C HIS A 27 11.99 -10.80 -12.49
N LYS A 28 10.88 -10.37 -13.08
CA LYS A 28 9.53 -10.51 -12.54
C LYS A 28 8.71 -11.49 -13.37
N ARG A 29 8.21 -12.55 -12.74
CA ARG A 29 7.18 -13.42 -13.32
C ARG A 29 5.85 -13.09 -12.66
N ALA A 30 4.83 -12.82 -13.45
CA ALA A 30 3.49 -12.52 -12.95
C ALA A 30 2.44 -13.41 -13.63
N THR A 31 1.42 -13.81 -12.86
CA THR A 31 0.23 -14.48 -13.37
C THR A 31 -1.01 -13.73 -12.90
N GLY A 32 -1.98 -13.54 -13.79
CA GLY A 32 -3.28 -12.95 -13.49
C GLY A 32 -4.40 -13.77 -14.11
N ILE A 33 -5.43 -14.09 -13.33
CA ILE A 33 -6.61 -14.82 -13.78
C ILE A 33 -7.86 -14.00 -13.43
N GLY A 34 -8.68 -13.73 -14.44
CA GLY A 34 -9.97 -13.08 -14.29
C GLY A 34 -11.11 -14.05 -14.56
N CYS A 35 -12.06 -14.14 -13.62
CA CYS A 35 -13.31 -14.84 -13.78
C CYS A 35 -14.47 -13.85 -13.70
N GLU A 36 -15.35 -13.89 -14.68
CA GLU A 36 -16.54 -13.05 -14.74
C GLU A 36 -17.69 -13.86 -15.35
N GLY A 37 -18.92 -13.69 -14.84
CA GLY A 37 -20.06 -14.40 -15.41
C GLY A 37 -19.98 -15.93 -15.29
N GLY A 38 -19.20 -16.47 -14.32
CA GLY A 38 -18.89 -17.89 -14.21
C GLY A 38 -17.93 -18.44 -15.26
N LYS A 39 -17.37 -17.58 -16.11
CA LYS A 39 -16.41 -17.92 -17.17
C LYS A 39 -15.03 -17.35 -16.86
N ILE A 40 -14.00 -17.97 -17.43
CA ILE A 40 -12.65 -17.43 -17.35
C ILE A 40 -12.46 -16.50 -18.55
N GLU A 41 -12.43 -15.20 -18.28
CA GLU A 41 -12.31 -14.17 -19.32
C GLU A 41 -10.85 -13.88 -19.67
N ARG A 42 -9.94 -14.03 -18.70
CA ARG A 42 -8.52 -13.75 -18.91
C ARG A 42 -7.63 -14.69 -18.12
N ILE A 43 -6.60 -15.21 -18.78
CA ILE A 43 -5.42 -15.79 -18.14
C ILE A 43 -4.22 -15.09 -18.77
N GLN A 44 -3.47 -14.34 -17.98
CA GLN A 44 -2.26 -13.66 -18.39
C GLN A 44 -1.10 -14.23 -17.58
N SER A 45 -0.04 -14.63 -18.25
CA SER A 45 1.23 -14.97 -17.61
C SER A 45 2.35 -14.33 -18.42
N GLY A 46 3.31 -13.74 -17.73
CA GLY A 46 4.37 -12.98 -18.38
C GLY A 46 5.64 -12.95 -17.55
N ILE A 47 6.74 -12.71 -18.24
CA ILE A 47 8.04 -12.42 -17.66
C ILE A 47 8.43 -11.03 -18.13
N GLU A 48 8.79 -10.17 -17.18
CA GLU A 48 9.42 -8.89 -17.41
C GLU A 48 10.83 -8.95 -16.83
N SER A 49 11.81 -8.48 -17.59
CA SER A 49 13.19 -8.44 -17.13
C SER A 49 13.89 -7.24 -17.73
N GLY A 50 14.73 -6.61 -16.92
CA GLY A 50 15.44 -5.41 -17.31
C GLY A 50 16.25 -4.83 -16.17
N ALA A 51 16.94 -3.73 -16.47
CA ALA A 51 17.75 -3.01 -15.51
C ALA A 51 17.50 -1.51 -15.61
N GLY A 52 17.48 -0.86 -14.46
CA GLY A 52 17.48 0.58 -14.29
C GLY A 52 18.81 1.05 -13.74
N ILE A 53 19.35 2.13 -14.29
CA ILE A 53 20.61 2.73 -13.84
C ILE A 53 20.33 4.18 -13.48
N ARG A 54 20.76 4.58 -12.29
CA ARG A 54 20.54 5.91 -11.75
C ARG A 54 21.87 6.58 -11.43
N VAL A 55 21.96 7.88 -11.71
CA VAL A 55 23.04 8.76 -11.23
C VAL A 55 22.42 9.92 -10.46
N ILE A 56 22.95 10.21 -9.28
CA ILE A 56 22.60 11.36 -8.46
C ILE A 56 23.76 12.36 -8.49
N SER A 57 23.46 13.63 -8.74
CA SER A 57 24.42 14.74 -8.70
C SER A 57 23.77 15.96 -8.04
N GLY A 58 24.17 16.26 -6.81
CA GLY A 58 23.46 17.21 -5.95
C GLY A 58 22.03 16.76 -5.70
N GLU A 59 21.06 17.60 -6.09
CA GLU A 59 19.62 17.30 -5.99
C GLU A 59 19.03 16.69 -7.27
N ALA A 60 19.83 16.54 -8.33
CA ALA A 60 19.37 16.03 -9.61
C ALA A 60 19.51 14.50 -9.69
N THR A 61 18.50 13.85 -10.26
CA THR A 61 18.53 12.43 -10.62
C THR A 61 18.46 12.27 -12.13
N SER A 62 19.37 11.47 -12.67
CA SER A 62 19.33 11.00 -14.06
C SER A 62 19.08 9.51 -14.07
N TYR A 63 18.17 9.07 -14.93
CA TYR A 63 17.71 7.69 -14.96
C TYR A 63 17.60 7.18 -16.40
N ALA A 64 18.09 5.98 -16.65
CA ALA A 64 17.86 5.25 -17.88
C ALA A 64 17.61 3.78 -17.55
N TYR A 65 16.85 3.11 -18.39
CA TYR A 65 16.54 1.70 -18.22
C TYR A 65 16.67 0.95 -19.55
N THR A 66 16.82 -0.37 -19.47
CA THR A 66 16.95 -1.25 -20.62
C THR A 66 16.37 -2.63 -20.30
N ASN A 67 15.81 -3.31 -21.29
CA ASN A 67 15.46 -4.74 -21.22
C ASN A 67 16.57 -5.64 -21.81
N ASP A 68 17.65 -5.05 -22.35
CA ASP A 68 18.86 -5.76 -22.74
C ASP A 68 19.82 -5.85 -21.56
N LEU A 69 19.83 -7.00 -20.90
CA LEU A 69 20.72 -7.33 -19.78
C LEU A 69 22.13 -7.75 -20.21
N SER A 70 22.47 -7.67 -21.50
CA SER A 70 23.83 -7.87 -21.98
C SER A 70 24.75 -6.76 -21.46
N ARG A 71 26.08 -7.01 -21.44
CA ARG A 71 27.06 -5.97 -21.10
C ARG A 71 26.91 -4.74 -22.00
N GLU A 72 26.59 -4.93 -23.27
CA GLU A 72 26.40 -3.82 -24.21
C GLU A 72 25.19 -2.96 -23.84
N GLY A 73 24.03 -3.57 -23.61
CA GLY A 73 22.80 -2.88 -23.21
C GLY A 73 22.95 -2.11 -21.90
N LEU A 74 23.56 -2.73 -20.89
CA LEU A 74 23.81 -2.09 -19.59
C LEU A 74 24.79 -0.92 -19.70
N MET A 75 25.88 -1.09 -20.44
CA MET A 75 26.85 -0.01 -20.68
C MET A 75 26.23 1.14 -21.50
N GLY A 76 25.34 0.83 -22.45
CA GLY A 76 24.58 1.82 -23.19
C GLY A 76 23.71 2.69 -22.29
N ALA A 77 22.95 2.08 -21.38
CA ALA A 77 22.14 2.80 -20.40
C ALA A 77 22.99 3.61 -19.40
N ALA A 78 24.10 3.06 -18.89
CA ALA A 78 25.04 3.79 -18.04
C ALA A 78 25.63 5.01 -18.75
N LYS A 79 26.00 4.85 -20.02
CA LYS A 79 26.52 5.96 -20.83
C LYS A 79 25.48 7.07 -20.99
N ILE A 80 24.19 6.75 -21.12
CA ILE A 80 23.15 7.79 -21.21
C ILE A 80 23.12 8.64 -19.94
N VAL A 81 23.04 8.00 -18.76
CA VAL A 81 22.95 8.74 -17.49
C VAL A 81 24.24 9.47 -17.13
N SER A 82 25.39 9.00 -17.58
CA SER A 82 26.68 9.64 -17.30
C SER A 82 26.81 11.03 -17.93
N HIS A 83 26.05 11.37 -18.99
CA HIS A 83 26.08 12.70 -19.60
C HIS A 83 25.45 13.79 -18.72
N ALA A 84 24.56 13.39 -17.81
CA ALA A 84 23.91 14.30 -16.90
C ALA A 84 24.63 14.40 -15.55
N ALA A 85 25.62 13.54 -15.32
CA ALA A 85 26.53 13.63 -14.19
C ALA A 85 27.39 14.90 -14.29
N LYS A 86 27.48 15.64 -13.19
CA LYS A 86 28.34 16.83 -13.06
C LYS A 86 29.25 16.66 -11.86
N GLY A 87 30.43 17.25 -11.92
CA GLY A 87 31.39 17.29 -10.82
C GLY A 87 32.79 16.83 -11.23
N GLU A 88 33.67 16.67 -10.24
CA GLU A 88 35.00 16.13 -10.46
C GLU A 88 34.91 14.65 -10.83
N LYS A 89 35.75 14.25 -11.78
CA LYS A 89 35.91 12.84 -12.13
C LYS A 89 36.48 12.12 -10.92
N LYS A 90 35.74 11.15 -10.40
CA LYS A 90 36.24 10.24 -9.37
C LYS A 90 36.69 8.97 -10.07
N ASP A 91 37.92 8.54 -9.80
CA ASP A 91 38.35 7.18 -10.13
C ASP A 91 37.80 6.27 -9.02
N ILE A 92 36.61 5.71 -9.25
CA ILE A 92 35.90 4.96 -8.22
C ILE A 92 36.30 3.50 -8.35
N GLN A 93 37.28 3.09 -7.57
CA GLN A 93 37.53 1.68 -7.29
C GLN A 93 36.81 1.30 -6.01
N PHE A 94 35.79 0.45 -6.14
CA PHE A 94 35.02 -0.05 -5.02
C PHE A 94 34.79 -1.55 -5.13
N GLU A 95 34.69 -2.18 -3.97
CA GLU A 95 34.34 -3.58 -3.85
C GLU A 95 32.87 -3.72 -3.49
N LEU A 96 32.19 -4.65 -4.15
CA LEU A 96 30.81 -4.98 -3.87
C LEU A 96 30.77 -5.92 -2.66
N LYS A 97 29.95 -5.56 -1.67
CA LYS A 97 29.79 -6.29 -0.42
C LYS A 97 28.33 -6.67 -0.26
N GLN A 98 28.09 -7.93 0.06
CA GLN A 98 26.75 -8.43 0.32
C GLN A 98 26.17 -7.72 1.56
N VAL A 99 25.06 -7.02 1.38
CA VAL A 99 24.28 -6.49 2.51
C VAL A 99 23.30 -7.58 2.98
N GLN A 100 23.19 -7.74 4.30
CA GLN A 100 22.31 -8.74 4.90
C GLN A 100 20.95 -8.12 5.26
N PRO A 101 19.84 -8.83 5.02
CA PRO A 101 18.52 -8.36 5.41
C PRO A 101 18.35 -8.43 6.93
N ARG A 102 17.44 -7.63 7.47
CA ARG A 102 17.03 -7.74 8.89
C ARG A 102 16.01 -8.84 9.12
N VAL A 103 15.21 -9.14 8.10
CA VAL A 103 14.15 -10.15 8.11
C VAL A 103 14.16 -10.92 6.80
N THR A 104 13.71 -12.16 6.85
CA THR A 104 13.46 -12.99 5.67
C THR A 104 12.05 -13.54 5.74
N PHE A 105 11.38 -13.61 4.61
CA PHE A 105 10.01 -14.11 4.52
C PHE A 105 10.01 -15.56 4.02
N ASN A 106 9.31 -16.43 4.73
CA ASN A 106 9.26 -17.84 4.40
C ASN A 106 8.07 -18.15 3.48
N ILE A 107 8.34 -18.56 2.25
CA ILE A 107 7.31 -18.92 1.27
C ILE A 107 7.12 -20.43 1.29
N LYS A 108 5.93 -20.88 1.69
CA LYS A 108 5.63 -22.32 1.82
C LYS A 108 5.39 -22.98 0.46
N GLN A 109 4.63 -22.31 -0.41
CA GLN A 109 4.28 -22.84 -1.73
C GLN A 109 4.48 -21.76 -2.80
N MET A 110 5.59 -21.87 -3.52
CA MET A 110 5.89 -20.94 -4.61
C MET A 110 4.79 -20.94 -5.68
N PRO A 111 4.30 -19.76 -6.13
CA PRO A 111 3.24 -19.67 -7.11
C PRO A 111 3.54 -20.35 -8.46
N ASP A 112 4.82 -20.49 -8.83
CA ASP A 112 5.24 -21.15 -10.07
C ASP A 112 5.26 -22.68 -9.99
N SER A 113 5.16 -23.26 -8.79
CA SER A 113 4.95 -24.70 -8.59
C SER A 113 3.47 -25.11 -8.68
N VAL A 114 2.55 -24.13 -8.70
CA VAL A 114 1.10 -24.36 -8.73
C VAL A 114 0.57 -24.25 -10.15
N THR A 115 -0.21 -25.24 -10.58
CA THR A 115 -0.74 -25.27 -11.95
C THR A 115 -1.80 -24.19 -12.18
N THR A 116 -1.91 -23.72 -13.41
CA THR A 116 -3.00 -22.81 -13.82
C THR A 116 -4.38 -23.40 -13.52
N GLU A 117 -4.56 -24.72 -13.63
CA GLU A 117 -5.84 -25.38 -13.31
C GLU A 117 -6.22 -25.23 -11.82
N GLN A 118 -5.25 -25.39 -10.92
CA GLN A 118 -5.48 -25.17 -9.48
C GLN A 118 -5.85 -23.71 -9.20
N LYS A 119 -5.16 -22.75 -9.83
CA LYS A 119 -5.47 -21.32 -9.71
C LYS A 119 -6.85 -20.98 -10.30
N VAL A 120 -7.26 -21.65 -11.39
CA VAL A 120 -8.61 -21.51 -11.97
C VAL A 120 -9.69 -22.05 -11.02
N LYS A 121 -9.43 -23.13 -10.27
CA LYS A 121 -10.37 -23.67 -9.29
C LYS A 121 -10.69 -22.66 -8.19
N VAL A 122 -9.71 -21.87 -7.76
CA VAL A 122 -9.84 -20.80 -6.75
C VAL A 122 -10.82 -19.73 -7.23
N VAL A 123 -10.60 -19.15 -8.41
CA VAL A 123 -11.47 -18.06 -8.87
C VAL A 123 -12.90 -18.55 -9.14
N LYS A 124 -13.05 -19.79 -9.61
CA LYS A 124 -14.36 -20.41 -9.84
C LYS A 124 -15.09 -20.77 -8.54
N SER A 125 -14.39 -21.16 -7.47
CA SER A 125 -15.05 -21.45 -6.19
C SER A 125 -15.59 -20.18 -5.56
N ALA A 126 -14.81 -19.09 -5.57
CA ALA A 126 -15.24 -17.77 -5.13
C ALA A 126 -16.46 -17.26 -5.91
N ASP A 127 -16.46 -17.35 -7.26
CA ASP A 127 -17.61 -16.94 -8.10
C ASP A 127 -18.88 -17.74 -7.76
N ARG A 128 -18.78 -19.07 -7.68
CA ARG A 128 -19.93 -19.93 -7.35
C ARG A 128 -20.48 -19.60 -5.97
N ALA A 129 -19.61 -19.44 -4.96
CA ALA A 129 -20.01 -19.16 -3.59
C ALA A 129 -20.68 -17.79 -3.46
N ALA A 130 -20.15 -16.76 -4.14
CA ALA A 130 -20.76 -15.43 -4.19
C ALA A 130 -22.17 -15.47 -4.80
N ARG A 131 -22.35 -16.15 -5.93
CA ARG A 131 -23.65 -16.30 -6.60
C ARG A 131 -24.68 -17.05 -5.75
N ALA A 132 -24.23 -18.02 -4.96
CA ALA A 132 -25.11 -18.83 -4.12
C ALA A 132 -25.69 -18.06 -2.92
N VAL A 133 -25.17 -16.88 -2.58
CA VAL A 133 -25.69 -16.08 -1.47
C VAL A 133 -27.13 -15.63 -1.71
N ASP A 134 -27.41 -15.10 -2.90
CA ASP A 134 -28.75 -14.73 -3.34
C ASP A 134 -28.79 -14.78 -4.88
N PRO A 135 -29.14 -15.95 -5.47
CA PRO A 135 -29.11 -16.13 -6.92
C PRO A 135 -30.05 -15.18 -7.68
N ASP A 136 -31.11 -14.71 -7.02
CA ASP A 136 -32.08 -13.81 -7.62
C ASP A 136 -31.55 -12.37 -7.65
N LYS A 137 -30.81 -11.93 -6.62
CA LYS A 137 -30.30 -10.55 -6.52
C LYS A 137 -28.90 -10.37 -7.08
N ILE A 138 -28.01 -11.37 -7.00
CA ILE A 138 -26.64 -11.27 -7.51
C ILE A 138 -26.64 -11.35 -9.05
N LYS A 139 -26.32 -10.23 -9.71
CA LYS A 139 -26.34 -10.12 -11.18
C LYS A 139 -24.98 -10.37 -11.82
N GLN A 140 -23.92 -9.94 -11.15
CA GLN A 140 -22.56 -10.05 -11.67
C GLN A 140 -21.60 -10.37 -10.53
N VAL A 141 -20.61 -11.21 -10.83
CA VAL A 141 -19.49 -11.48 -9.94
C VAL A 141 -18.22 -11.44 -10.78
N MET A 142 -17.24 -10.69 -10.30
CA MET A 142 -15.91 -10.56 -10.87
C MET A 142 -14.91 -11.05 -9.81
N VAL A 143 -14.09 -12.03 -10.18
CA VAL A 143 -13.04 -12.58 -9.32
C VAL A 143 -11.69 -12.40 -10.01
N GLY A 144 -10.74 -11.79 -9.31
CA GLY A 144 -9.37 -11.60 -9.77
C GLY A 144 -8.39 -12.34 -8.87
N TYR A 145 -7.62 -13.26 -9.44
CA TYR A 145 -6.44 -13.84 -8.79
C TYR A 145 -5.18 -13.25 -9.42
N GLY A 146 -4.18 -12.96 -8.61
CA GLY A 146 -2.87 -12.52 -9.08
C GLY A 146 -1.72 -13.00 -8.22
N ASP A 147 -0.63 -13.43 -8.85
CA ASP A 147 0.62 -13.75 -8.19
C ASP A 147 1.83 -13.15 -8.91
N VAL A 148 2.88 -12.85 -8.13
CA VAL A 148 4.16 -12.33 -8.60
C VAL A 148 5.29 -13.04 -7.88
N VAL A 149 6.30 -13.47 -8.64
CA VAL A 149 7.63 -13.84 -8.15
C VAL A 149 8.63 -12.87 -8.77
N GLN A 150 9.19 -11.98 -7.95
CA GLN A 150 10.10 -10.92 -8.36
C GLN A 150 11.48 -11.20 -7.76
N LYS A 151 12.49 -11.38 -8.60
CA LYS A 151 13.89 -11.48 -8.19
C LYS A 151 14.59 -10.18 -8.54
N ILE A 152 15.34 -9.63 -7.59
CA ILE A 152 16.03 -8.36 -7.79
C ILE A 152 17.50 -8.46 -7.39
N ILE A 153 18.33 -7.69 -8.08
CA ILE A 153 19.70 -7.40 -7.69
C ILE A 153 19.84 -5.88 -7.63
N ILE A 154 20.39 -5.36 -6.54
CA ILE A 154 20.69 -3.94 -6.37
C ILE A 154 22.16 -3.81 -6.07
N ALA A 155 22.86 -2.95 -6.80
CA ALA A 155 24.25 -2.62 -6.51
C ALA A 155 24.50 -1.12 -6.67
N ASN A 156 25.41 -0.56 -5.88
CA ASN A 156 25.69 0.86 -5.92
C ASN A 156 27.17 1.22 -5.79
N SER A 157 27.49 2.48 -6.05
CA SER A 157 28.84 3.04 -6.00
C SER A 157 29.41 3.22 -4.59
N GLU A 158 28.62 2.94 -3.54
CA GLU A 158 29.10 2.88 -2.15
C GLU A 158 29.59 1.47 -1.77
N GLY A 159 29.40 0.49 -2.68
CA GLY A 159 29.83 -0.89 -2.51
C GLY A 159 28.74 -1.83 -2.01
N ASP A 160 27.48 -1.41 -1.92
CA ASP A 160 26.41 -2.32 -1.54
C ASP A 160 26.09 -3.28 -2.69
N TYR A 161 25.83 -4.55 -2.36
CA TYR A 161 25.26 -5.55 -3.25
C TYR A 161 24.18 -6.33 -2.51
N VAL A 162 22.97 -6.33 -3.08
CA VAL A 162 21.76 -6.94 -2.50
C VAL A 162 21.15 -7.87 -3.53
N GLU A 163 20.71 -9.03 -3.07
CA GLU A 163 19.82 -9.91 -3.80
C GLU A 163 18.58 -10.16 -2.94
N ASP A 164 17.39 -10.07 -3.52
CA ASP A 164 16.14 -10.33 -2.82
C ASP A 164 15.15 -11.06 -3.74
N GLN A 165 14.26 -11.84 -3.14
CA GLN A 165 13.17 -12.49 -3.84
C GLN A 165 11.86 -12.19 -3.11
N ARG A 166 10.95 -11.53 -3.83
CA ARG A 166 9.68 -11.07 -3.31
C ARG A 166 8.56 -11.87 -3.95
N VAL A 167 7.72 -12.50 -3.13
CA VAL A 167 6.59 -13.30 -3.59
C VAL A 167 5.32 -12.69 -3.05
N ARG A 168 4.37 -12.39 -3.94
CA ARG A 168 3.08 -11.81 -3.56
C ARG A 168 1.95 -12.55 -4.23
N THR A 169 0.92 -12.86 -3.46
CA THR A 169 -0.32 -13.47 -3.96
C THR A 169 -1.50 -12.62 -3.48
N ARG A 170 -2.54 -12.51 -4.30
CA ARG A 170 -3.81 -11.86 -3.94
C ARG A 170 -5.01 -12.51 -4.59
N LEU A 171 -6.16 -12.36 -3.93
CA LEU A 171 -7.49 -12.67 -4.45
C LEU A 171 -8.41 -11.51 -4.13
N MET A 172 -9.18 -11.06 -5.12
CA MET A 172 -10.21 -10.03 -4.98
C MET A 172 -11.52 -10.53 -5.57
N VAL A 173 -12.62 -10.24 -4.88
CA VAL A 173 -13.98 -10.54 -5.35
C VAL A 173 -14.80 -9.26 -5.30
N GLN A 174 -15.47 -8.96 -6.41
CA GLN A 174 -16.49 -7.93 -6.48
C GLN A 174 -17.82 -8.56 -6.92
N ALA A 175 -18.87 -8.33 -6.14
CA ALA A 175 -20.21 -8.77 -6.43
C ALA A 175 -21.12 -7.56 -6.69
N VAL A 176 -22.02 -7.68 -7.65
CA VAL A 176 -23.04 -6.68 -7.97
C VAL A 176 -24.41 -7.29 -7.71
N ALA A 177 -25.16 -6.68 -6.80
CA ALA A 177 -26.53 -7.04 -6.48
C ALA A 177 -27.50 -6.00 -7.04
N ALA A 178 -28.69 -6.43 -7.46
CA ALA A 178 -29.73 -5.52 -7.93
C ALA A 178 -31.14 -5.98 -7.52
N GLU A 179 -31.98 -5.02 -7.13
CA GLU A 179 -33.41 -5.21 -6.83
C GLU A 179 -34.18 -3.96 -7.30
N GLY A 180 -35.09 -4.14 -8.28
CA GLY A 180 -35.75 -3.02 -8.94
C GLY A 180 -34.74 -2.08 -9.63
N SER A 181 -34.80 -0.78 -9.30
CA SER A 181 -33.86 0.23 -9.79
C SER A 181 -32.59 0.38 -8.93
N VAL A 182 -32.50 -0.33 -7.81
CA VAL A 182 -31.38 -0.23 -6.88
C VAL A 182 -30.30 -1.23 -7.28
N ILE A 183 -29.08 -0.72 -7.47
CA ILE A 183 -27.87 -1.52 -7.71
C ILE A 183 -26.89 -1.21 -6.60
N GLN A 184 -26.25 -2.23 -6.04
CA GLN A 184 -25.23 -2.11 -5.01
C GLN A 184 -24.08 -3.08 -5.28
N THR A 185 -22.90 -2.73 -4.81
CA THR A 185 -21.69 -3.52 -5.01
C THR A 185 -21.07 -3.89 -3.69
N GLY A 186 -20.48 -5.08 -3.61
CA GLY A 186 -19.71 -5.51 -2.45
C GLY A 186 -18.35 -5.99 -2.91
N TYR A 187 -17.32 -5.67 -2.13
CA TYR A 187 -15.93 -5.95 -2.45
C TYR A 187 -15.24 -6.60 -1.27
N GLU A 188 -14.44 -7.63 -1.51
CA GLU A 188 -13.54 -8.19 -0.52
C GLU A 188 -12.24 -8.63 -1.18
N ALA A 189 -11.12 -8.45 -0.47
CA ALA A 189 -9.81 -8.81 -0.99
C ALA A 189 -8.86 -9.28 0.11
N VAL A 190 -8.02 -10.24 -0.24
CA VAL A 190 -6.92 -10.72 0.58
C VAL A 190 -5.64 -10.72 -0.25
N GLY A 191 -4.52 -10.47 0.42
CA GLY A 191 -3.20 -10.54 -0.21
C GLY A 191 -2.10 -10.46 0.82
N SER A 192 -0.94 -10.98 0.46
CA SER A 192 0.20 -11.06 1.36
C SER A 192 1.50 -11.17 0.57
N HIS A 193 2.62 -10.85 1.23
CA HIS A 193 3.94 -11.33 0.84
C HIS A 193 4.05 -12.84 1.16
N SER A 194 3.28 -13.65 0.44
CA SER A 194 3.28 -15.10 0.59
C SER A 194 2.99 -15.79 -0.73
N GLY A 195 3.25 -17.09 -0.79
CA GLY A 195 2.90 -17.92 -1.92
C GLY A 195 1.42 -18.31 -1.93
N PHE A 196 1.13 -19.45 -2.58
CA PHE A 196 -0.22 -19.96 -2.76
C PHE A 196 -0.89 -20.37 -1.43
N GLU A 197 -0.10 -20.57 -0.36
CA GLU A 197 -0.57 -20.80 1.01
C GLU A 197 -1.45 -19.67 1.58
N LEU A 198 -1.50 -18.51 0.92
CA LEU A 198 -2.50 -17.47 1.21
C LEU A 198 -3.93 -18.06 1.18
N LEU A 199 -4.21 -18.91 0.20
CA LEU A 199 -5.55 -19.44 -0.08
C LEU A 199 -5.91 -20.66 0.78
N GLU A 200 -4.94 -21.23 1.48
CA GLU A 200 -5.18 -22.22 2.54
C GLU A 200 -5.67 -21.54 3.82
N ARG A 201 -5.16 -20.33 4.10
CA ARG A 201 -5.51 -19.54 5.28
C ARG A 201 -6.75 -18.67 5.08
N ASN A 202 -7.08 -18.36 3.82
CA ASN A 202 -8.22 -17.56 3.45
C ASN A 202 -9.06 -18.32 2.41
N ASP A 203 -10.18 -18.88 2.85
CA ASP A 203 -11.09 -19.64 1.99
C ASP A 203 -11.63 -18.74 0.86
N PRO A 204 -11.33 -19.05 -0.42
CA PRO A 204 -11.85 -18.30 -1.56
C PRO A 204 -13.38 -18.25 -1.60
N GLU A 205 -14.06 -19.30 -1.14
CA GLU A 205 -15.52 -19.32 -1.09
C GLU A 205 -16.05 -18.30 -0.07
N GLU A 206 -15.44 -18.22 1.11
CA GLU A 206 -15.85 -17.26 2.14
C GLU A 206 -15.60 -15.81 1.70
N ILE A 207 -14.48 -15.53 1.04
CA ILE A 207 -14.23 -14.21 0.44
C ILE A 207 -15.34 -13.84 -0.54
N GLY A 208 -15.76 -14.81 -1.39
CA GLY A 208 -16.89 -14.64 -2.29
C GLY A 208 -18.20 -14.36 -1.58
N ARG A 209 -18.49 -15.10 -0.49
CA ARG A 209 -19.71 -14.91 0.32
C ARG A 209 -19.71 -13.54 1.00
N ILE A 210 -18.59 -13.09 1.56
CA ILE A 210 -18.48 -11.78 2.23
C ILE A 210 -18.81 -10.66 1.24
N ALA A 211 -18.17 -10.65 0.06
CA ALA A 211 -18.43 -9.65 -0.97
C ALA A 211 -19.91 -9.65 -1.42
N ALA A 212 -20.50 -10.83 -1.66
CA ALA A 212 -21.89 -10.94 -2.07
C ALA A 212 -22.90 -10.55 -0.97
N LYS A 213 -22.68 -10.98 0.28
CA LYS A 213 -23.52 -10.59 1.42
C LYS A 213 -23.55 -9.08 1.60
N ARG A 214 -22.39 -8.43 1.51
CA ARG A 214 -22.26 -6.97 1.58
C ARG A 214 -23.10 -6.28 0.48
N ALA A 215 -22.97 -6.74 -0.77
CA ALA A 215 -23.76 -6.21 -1.90
C ALA A 215 -25.28 -6.35 -1.67
N VAL A 216 -25.74 -7.51 -1.21
CA VAL A 216 -27.17 -7.81 -0.99
C VAL A 216 -27.73 -6.99 0.18
N GLN A 217 -27.00 -6.93 1.31
CA GLN A 217 -27.45 -6.16 2.48
C GLN A 217 -27.58 -4.66 2.17
N MET A 218 -26.72 -4.11 1.31
CA MET A 218 -26.81 -2.71 0.91
C MET A 218 -28.04 -2.39 0.06
N LEU A 219 -28.71 -3.36 -0.58
CA LEU A 219 -29.92 -3.11 -1.37
C LEU A 219 -31.05 -2.50 -0.52
N THR A 220 -31.14 -2.92 0.74
CA THR A 220 -32.16 -2.46 1.70
C THR A 220 -31.62 -1.42 2.70
N ALA A 221 -30.34 -1.06 2.60
CA ALA A 221 -29.73 -0.06 3.48
C ALA A 221 -30.33 1.33 3.26
N LYS A 222 -30.55 2.04 4.37
CA LYS A 222 -31.10 3.40 4.33
C LYS A 222 -30.04 4.41 3.86
N PRO A 223 -30.43 5.53 3.25
CA PRO A 223 -29.49 6.62 3.00
C PRO A 223 -28.77 7.04 4.29
N ALA A 224 -27.47 7.26 4.20
CA ALA A 224 -26.68 7.73 5.33
C ALA A 224 -27.06 9.17 5.74
N PRO A 225 -26.93 9.52 7.04
CA PRO A 225 -27.15 10.87 7.52
C PRO A 225 -26.06 11.82 7.00
N ALA A 226 -26.42 13.11 6.87
CA ALA A 226 -25.48 14.15 6.45
C ALA A 226 -25.10 15.05 7.64
N GLY A 227 -23.85 15.53 7.64
CA GLY A 227 -23.37 16.51 8.59
C GLY A 227 -22.25 16.01 9.48
N LYS A 228 -21.90 16.81 10.49
CA LYS A 228 -20.82 16.51 11.42
C LYS A 228 -21.31 15.65 12.57
N MET A 229 -20.73 14.46 12.75
CA MET A 229 -21.10 13.53 13.82
C MET A 229 -19.90 12.70 14.30
N PRO A 230 -19.98 12.05 15.47
CA PRO A 230 -19.01 11.05 15.87
C PRO A 230 -18.93 9.91 14.84
N VAL A 231 -17.70 9.48 14.53
CA VAL A 231 -17.45 8.37 13.63
C VAL A 231 -16.56 7.35 14.33
N VAL A 232 -17.03 6.11 14.39
CA VAL A 232 -16.22 4.97 14.81
C VAL A 232 -15.74 4.26 13.56
N LEU A 233 -14.43 4.21 13.36
CA LEU A 233 -13.82 3.41 12.30
C LEU A 233 -13.39 2.09 12.93
N ALA A 234 -14.07 0.98 12.63
CA ALA A 234 -13.71 -0.32 13.18
C ALA A 234 -12.33 -0.77 12.67
N GLY A 235 -11.61 -1.59 13.45
CA GLY A 235 -10.30 -2.10 13.01
C GLY A 235 -10.38 -2.86 11.68
N GLU A 236 -11.43 -3.64 11.48
CA GLU A 236 -11.70 -4.36 10.21
C GLU A 236 -11.96 -3.43 9.00
N ALA A 237 -12.22 -2.15 9.23
CA ALA A 237 -12.41 -1.18 8.15
C ALA A 237 -11.12 -0.92 7.36
N GLY A 238 -9.95 -1.27 7.93
CA GLY A 238 -8.66 -1.08 7.31
C GLY A 238 -8.06 0.30 7.57
N GLY A 239 -6.82 0.50 7.10
CA GLY A 239 -6.02 1.70 7.39
C GLY A 239 -6.09 2.80 6.34
N THR A 240 -7.10 2.83 5.47
CA THR A 240 -7.23 3.90 4.45
C THR A 240 -7.13 5.29 5.06
N MET A 241 -7.70 5.49 6.26
CA MET A 241 -7.59 6.77 6.95
C MET A 241 -6.13 7.15 7.25
N VAL A 242 -5.32 6.26 7.84
CA VAL A 242 -3.92 6.58 8.16
C VAL A 242 -3.05 6.71 6.90
N HIS A 243 -3.33 5.91 5.87
CA HIS A 243 -2.63 5.96 4.58
C HIS A 243 -2.74 7.36 3.95
N GLU A 244 -3.96 7.87 3.92
CA GLU A 244 -4.29 9.12 3.25
C GLU A 244 -4.05 10.34 4.17
N ALA A 245 -4.53 10.30 5.42
CA ALA A 245 -4.47 11.44 6.35
C ALA A 245 -3.05 11.85 6.73
N CYS A 246 -2.11 10.89 6.79
CA CYS A 246 -0.72 11.21 7.09
C CYS A 246 0.31 10.41 6.31
N GLY A 247 0.01 9.18 5.85
CA GLY A 247 0.99 8.33 5.16
C GLY A 247 1.71 9.06 4.03
N HIS A 248 1.00 9.44 2.97
CA HIS A 248 1.59 10.24 1.89
C HIS A 248 2.19 11.58 2.36
N GLY A 249 1.50 12.29 3.27
CA GLY A 249 2.00 13.54 3.83
C GLY A 249 3.35 13.41 4.56
N LEU A 250 3.75 12.21 4.95
CA LEU A 250 4.99 11.92 5.66
C LEU A 250 6.08 11.31 4.75
N GLU A 251 5.84 11.24 3.43
CA GLU A 251 6.88 10.94 2.43
C GLU A 251 7.78 12.17 2.23
N ALA A 252 9.09 12.01 2.44
CA ALA A 252 10.02 13.12 2.60
C ALA A 252 10.15 14.03 1.36
N ASP A 253 9.97 13.50 0.16
CA ASP A 253 10.04 14.27 -1.07
C ASP A 253 8.89 15.29 -1.17
N LEU A 254 7.68 14.93 -0.71
CA LEU A 254 6.54 15.86 -0.64
C LEU A 254 6.78 16.94 0.42
N VAL A 255 7.33 16.55 1.58
CA VAL A 255 7.73 17.48 2.65
C VAL A 255 8.77 18.50 2.15
N GLN A 256 9.83 18.02 1.50
CA GLN A 256 10.94 18.85 1.04
C GLN A 256 10.58 19.76 -0.14
N LYS A 257 9.56 19.39 -0.94
CA LYS A 257 8.99 20.24 -1.99
C LYS A 257 7.96 21.25 -1.46
N GLY A 258 7.61 21.20 -0.17
CA GLY A 258 6.55 22.03 0.42
C GLY A 258 5.14 21.63 -0.01
N LEU A 259 4.97 20.41 -0.52
CA LEU A 259 3.69 19.84 -0.98
C LEU A 259 3.02 18.95 0.07
N SER A 260 3.46 19.09 1.32
CA SER A 260 2.92 18.37 2.48
C SER A 260 2.54 19.36 3.58
N VAL A 261 1.35 19.16 4.15
CA VAL A 261 0.88 19.85 5.36
C VAL A 261 1.78 19.59 6.59
N TYR A 262 2.62 18.55 6.55
CA TYR A 262 3.59 18.22 7.60
C TYR A 262 4.95 18.92 7.42
N ALA A 263 5.14 19.73 6.38
CA ALA A 263 6.39 20.45 6.18
C ALA A 263 6.73 21.36 7.37
N GLY A 264 7.97 21.23 7.87
CA GLY A 264 8.44 21.96 9.05
C GLY A 264 7.77 21.58 10.37
N LYS A 265 7.03 20.47 10.44
CA LYS A 265 6.32 20.02 11.66
C LYS A 265 7.08 18.97 12.49
N LYS A 266 8.28 18.57 12.09
CA LYS A 266 9.11 17.62 12.86
C LYS A 266 9.33 18.16 14.29
N GLY A 267 9.04 17.33 15.29
CA GLY A 267 9.07 17.71 16.70
C GLY A 267 7.83 18.47 17.21
N GLN A 268 6.78 18.63 16.40
CA GLN A 268 5.53 19.29 16.80
C GLN A 268 4.39 18.28 16.98
N LYS A 269 3.35 18.70 17.73
CA LYS A 269 2.12 17.91 17.93
C LYS A 269 1.23 17.99 16.68
N VAL A 270 1.06 16.86 16.02
CA VAL A 270 0.29 16.71 14.77
C VAL A 270 -0.92 15.78 14.91
N ALA A 271 -1.01 15.02 16.01
CA ALA A 271 -2.14 14.15 16.33
C ALA A 271 -2.46 14.17 17.83
N ALA A 272 -3.51 13.46 18.24
CA ALA A 272 -3.87 13.27 19.65
C ALA A 272 -2.81 12.42 20.39
N ASP A 273 -2.71 12.55 21.71
CA ASP A 273 -1.69 11.85 22.51
C ASP A 273 -1.84 10.32 22.48
N CYS A 274 -3.05 9.82 22.23
CA CYS A 274 -3.33 8.40 22.07
C CYS A 274 -2.91 7.83 20.70
N VAL A 275 -2.47 8.68 19.76
CA VAL A 275 -2.14 8.27 18.39
C VAL A 275 -0.64 8.11 18.22
N THR A 276 -0.23 6.91 17.83
CA THR A 276 1.12 6.60 17.35
C THR A 276 1.01 5.98 15.96
N VAL A 277 1.70 6.53 14.97
CA VAL A 277 1.71 6.06 13.57
C VAL A 277 3.08 5.49 13.24
N ILE A 278 3.08 4.29 12.67
CA ILE A 278 4.27 3.50 12.34
C ILE A 278 4.18 3.06 10.89
N ASP A 279 5.30 3.06 10.17
CA ASP A 279 5.47 2.22 8.99
C ASP A 279 6.45 1.07 9.30
N ASP A 280 6.05 -0.17 9.02
CA ASP A 280 6.87 -1.35 9.31
C ASP A 280 6.83 -2.38 8.18
N ALA A 281 7.73 -2.23 7.22
CA ALA A 281 7.91 -3.18 6.12
C ALA A 281 8.45 -4.57 6.54
N THR A 282 8.77 -4.79 7.82
CA THR A 282 9.38 -6.04 8.30
C THR A 282 8.37 -7.06 8.83
N MET A 283 7.08 -6.71 8.85
CA MET A 283 6.01 -7.58 9.32
C MET A 283 5.82 -8.80 8.41
N ASP A 284 5.77 -9.99 8.98
CA ASP A 284 5.45 -11.20 8.23
C ASP A 284 4.00 -11.15 7.72
N ASP A 285 3.73 -11.86 6.63
CA ASP A 285 2.40 -11.99 6.02
C ASP A 285 1.65 -10.66 5.76
N ARG A 286 2.37 -9.61 5.33
CA ARG A 286 1.76 -8.34 4.89
C ARG A 286 2.11 -8.05 3.44
N TYR A 287 1.14 -7.52 2.69
CA TYR A 287 1.28 -7.29 1.26
C TYR A 287 2.35 -6.23 0.93
N GLY A 288 2.49 -5.24 1.81
CA GLY A 288 3.48 -4.17 1.73
C GLY A 288 4.89 -4.53 2.20
N SER A 289 5.12 -5.74 2.72
CA SER A 289 6.42 -6.13 3.28
C SER A 289 7.50 -6.39 2.25
N TYR A 290 8.74 -6.14 2.67
CA TYR A 290 9.98 -6.37 1.91
C TYR A 290 11.21 -6.41 2.84
N SER A 291 12.26 -7.12 2.43
CA SER A 291 13.49 -7.29 3.23
C SER A 291 14.43 -6.09 3.06
N PHE A 292 14.44 -5.52 1.86
CA PHE A 292 15.15 -4.31 1.46
C PHE A 292 14.22 -3.43 0.64
N ASP A 293 14.36 -2.12 0.75
CA ASP A 293 13.77 -1.22 -0.25
C ASP A 293 14.46 -1.35 -1.62
N ASP A 294 14.01 -0.58 -2.59
CA ASP A 294 14.52 -0.64 -3.96
C ASP A 294 15.80 0.18 -4.18
N GLU A 295 16.46 0.59 -3.08
CA GLU A 295 17.78 1.21 -3.04
C GLU A 295 18.79 0.37 -2.23
N GLY A 296 18.38 -0.85 -1.84
CA GLY A 296 19.21 -1.81 -1.11
C GLY A 296 19.30 -1.52 0.40
N VAL A 297 18.47 -0.62 0.94
CA VAL A 297 18.48 -0.28 2.36
C VAL A 297 17.66 -1.34 3.12
N PRO A 298 18.22 -2.01 4.15
CA PRO A 298 17.48 -2.99 4.92
C PRO A 298 16.23 -2.38 5.57
N ALA A 299 15.08 -3.01 5.32
CA ALA A 299 13.80 -2.57 5.86
C ALA A 299 13.81 -2.56 7.39
N ARG A 300 13.10 -1.60 7.99
CA ARG A 300 12.92 -1.51 9.44
C ARG A 300 11.59 -0.84 9.79
N LYS A 301 11.13 -1.11 11.00
CA LYS A 301 10.10 -0.29 11.65
C LYS A 301 10.57 1.16 11.81
N VAL A 302 9.74 2.11 11.38
CA VAL A 302 9.93 3.55 11.55
C VAL A 302 8.72 4.13 12.26
N VAL A 303 8.95 4.77 13.40
CA VAL A 303 7.89 5.50 14.13
C VAL A 303 7.81 6.90 13.55
N LEU A 304 6.71 7.18 12.82
CA LEU A 304 6.51 8.45 12.15
C LEU A 304 5.89 9.48 13.10
N ILE A 305 4.85 9.08 13.84
CA ILE A 305 4.22 9.90 14.89
C ILE A 305 4.23 9.06 16.17
N GLU A 306 4.69 9.62 17.28
CA GLU A 306 4.69 8.96 18.59
C GLU A 306 3.91 9.82 19.59
N ASN A 307 2.83 9.27 20.14
CA ASN A 307 1.96 9.95 21.10
C ASN A 307 1.59 11.38 20.66
N GLY A 308 1.13 11.51 19.42
CA GLY A 308 0.76 12.78 18.82
C GLY A 308 1.91 13.63 18.24
N MET A 309 3.16 13.30 18.55
CA MET A 309 4.33 14.08 18.14
C MET A 309 4.95 13.53 16.86
N LEU A 310 5.13 14.38 15.85
CA LEU A 310 5.81 13.99 14.60
C LEU A 310 7.31 13.77 14.86
N LYS A 311 7.78 12.55 14.66
CA LYS A 311 9.15 12.11 14.94
C LYS A 311 10.01 12.02 13.69
N ASP A 312 9.47 11.48 12.61
CA ASP A 312 10.25 11.19 11.42
C ASP A 312 9.42 11.22 10.13
N TYR A 313 10.12 11.18 9.00
CA TYR A 313 9.54 11.02 7.67
C TYR A 313 10.02 9.71 7.04
N MET A 314 9.37 9.29 5.96
CA MET A 314 9.83 8.17 5.13
C MET A 314 10.84 8.70 4.11
N TYR A 315 12.05 8.16 4.11
CA TYR A 315 13.16 8.65 3.31
C TYR A 315 13.67 7.60 2.32
N ASP A 316 13.88 8.05 1.09
CA ASP A 316 14.80 7.44 0.13
C ASP A 316 16.22 8.04 0.32
N ARG A 317 17.23 7.54 -0.39
CA ARG A 317 18.62 8.02 -0.29
C ARG A 317 18.76 9.50 -0.64
N LEU A 318 18.05 9.97 -1.67
CA LEU A 318 18.16 11.36 -2.13
C LEU A 318 17.62 12.34 -1.08
N THR A 319 16.42 12.07 -0.59
CA THR A 319 15.75 12.89 0.42
C THR A 319 16.46 12.79 1.77
N ALA A 320 16.96 11.62 2.15
CA ALA A 320 17.77 11.44 3.36
C ALA A 320 19.03 12.31 3.33
N LYS A 321 19.77 12.30 2.20
CA LYS A 321 20.97 13.12 2.01
C LYS A 321 20.66 14.62 2.14
N ARG A 322 19.54 15.09 1.59
CA ARG A 322 19.14 16.51 1.66
C ARG A 322 18.85 16.96 3.10
N ASP A 323 18.28 16.09 3.93
CA ASP A 323 18.00 16.38 5.33
C ASP A 323 19.18 16.06 6.27
N GLY A 324 20.28 15.49 5.76
CA GLY A 324 21.43 15.08 6.55
C GLY A 324 21.13 13.92 7.51
N VAL A 325 20.23 13.02 7.11
CA VAL A 325 19.83 11.83 7.87
C VAL A 325 20.15 10.55 7.10
N GLU A 326 20.07 9.40 7.77
CA GLU A 326 20.19 8.10 7.12
C GLU A 326 18.88 7.68 6.43
N PRO A 327 18.94 7.04 5.25
CA PRO A 327 17.75 6.45 4.64
C PRO A 327 17.17 5.38 5.55
N ASN A 328 15.84 5.23 5.54
CA ASN A 328 15.15 4.38 6.50
C ASN A 328 14.34 3.24 5.86
N GLY A 329 14.65 2.90 4.61
CA GLY A 329 14.08 1.75 3.91
C GLY A 329 12.77 2.05 3.20
N HIS A 330 12.60 3.26 2.68
CA HIS A 330 11.37 3.69 1.98
C HIS A 330 11.63 4.15 0.54
N GLY A 331 12.84 3.98 -0.01
CA GLY A 331 13.11 4.25 -1.42
C GLY A 331 12.56 3.13 -2.30
N ARG A 332 11.31 3.26 -2.76
CA ARG A 332 10.63 2.20 -3.54
C ARG A 332 10.32 2.63 -4.97
N ARG A 333 10.28 1.66 -5.88
CA ARG A 333 9.92 1.82 -7.30
C ARG A 333 8.90 0.77 -7.73
N GLU A 334 8.12 1.05 -8.77
CA GLU A 334 7.21 0.06 -9.36
C GLU A 334 7.98 -1.06 -10.10
N SER A 335 8.97 -0.68 -10.92
CA SER A 335 9.75 -1.61 -11.74
C SER A 335 11.15 -1.07 -12.04
N TYR A 336 11.96 -1.83 -12.78
CA TYR A 336 13.23 -1.36 -13.33
C TYR A 336 13.08 -0.15 -14.29
N GLN A 337 11.88 0.17 -14.76
CA GLN A 337 11.63 1.32 -15.65
C GLN A 337 11.48 2.63 -14.87
N ASP A 338 11.42 2.54 -13.53
CA ASP A 338 11.07 3.64 -12.66
C ASP A 338 12.18 3.95 -11.67
N LYS A 339 12.44 5.24 -11.45
CA LYS A 339 13.31 5.66 -10.35
C LYS A 339 12.59 5.45 -9.01
N PRO A 340 13.31 5.10 -7.93
CA PRO A 340 12.70 5.00 -6.63
C PRO A 340 12.41 6.39 -6.08
N ILE A 341 11.37 6.45 -5.23
CA ILE A 341 10.92 7.62 -4.49
C ILE A 341 10.53 7.18 -3.08
N PRO A 342 10.39 8.09 -2.09
CA PRO A 342 9.90 7.72 -0.77
C PRO A 342 8.47 7.20 -0.85
N ARG A 343 8.24 5.98 -0.35
CA ARG A 343 6.95 5.26 -0.37
C ARG A 343 6.75 4.44 0.90
N MET A 344 5.49 4.36 1.32
CA MET A 344 5.03 3.48 2.42
C MET A 344 5.31 1.99 2.18
N GLY A 345 5.41 1.23 3.27
CA GLY A 345 5.41 -0.23 3.30
C GLY A 345 4.13 -0.75 3.93
N ASN A 346 4.13 -0.88 5.27
CA ASN A 346 2.94 -1.23 6.05
C ASN A 346 2.65 -0.13 7.07
N THR A 347 1.76 0.80 6.74
CA THR A 347 1.50 1.99 7.56
C THR A 347 0.30 1.78 8.47
N TYR A 348 0.46 1.98 9.77
CA TYR A 348 -0.61 1.75 10.72
C TYR A 348 -0.61 2.65 11.95
N ILE A 349 -1.79 2.84 12.53
CA ILE A 349 -1.93 3.36 13.89
C ILE A 349 -1.68 2.20 14.86
N ALA A 350 -0.76 2.37 15.81
CA ALA A 350 -0.45 1.37 16.81
C ALA A 350 -1.70 1.05 17.67
N PRO A 351 -1.92 -0.22 18.06
CA PRO A 351 -3.03 -0.59 18.93
C PRO A 351 -2.90 0.09 20.30
N GLY A 352 -4.03 0.61 20.80
CA GLY A 352 -4.17 1.13 22.14
C GLY A 352 -4.57 0.02 23.11
N GLN A 353 -5.34 0.39 24.14
CA GLN A 353 -5.79 -0.52 25.20
C GLN A 353 -7.31 -0.50 25.40
N ASP A 354 -8.04 0.37 24.69
CA ASP A 354 -9.49 0.44 24.79
C ASP A 354 -10.15 -0.81 24.19
N ASP A 355 -11.23 -1.30 24.81
CA ASP A 355 -12.08 -2.35 24.22
C ASP A 355 -12.88 -1.79 23.04
N PRO A 356 -12.77 -2.36 21.82
CA PRO A 356 -13.51 -1.91 20.64
C PRO A 356 -15.03 -1.79 20.86
N GLN A 357 -15.62 -2.69 21.65
CA GLN A 357 -17.06 -2.65 21.94
C GLN A 357 -17.43 -1.50 22.88
N GLU A 358 -16.54 -1.13 23.80
CA GLU A 358 -16.70 0.07 24.64
C GLU A 358 -16.51 1.35 23.83
N ILE A 359 -15.62 1.35 22.83
CA ILE A 359 -15.46 2.48 21.90
C ILE A 359 -16.79 2.75 21.17
N ILE A 360 -17.40 1.71 20.59
CA ILE A 360 -18.71 1.82 19.90
C ILE A 360 -19.78 2.34 20.86
N ARG A 361 -19.85 1.80 22.08
CA ARG A 361 -20.81 2.24 23.10
C ARG A 361 -20.61 3.70 23.51
N SER A 362 -19.36 4.14 23.64
CA SER A 362 -19.01 5.50 24.05
C SER A 362 -19.31 6.57 22.99
N ALA A 363 -19.47 6.18 21.72
CA ALA A 363 -19.80 7.12 20.65
C ALA A 363 -21.17 7.78 20.80
N GLY A 364 -22.08 7.18 21.58
CA GLY A 364 -23.44 7.68 21.80
C GLY A 364 -24.29 7.58 20.55
N SER A 365 -24.19 8.55 19.64
CA SER A 365 -24.89 8.54 18.36
C SER A 365 -23.96 9.02 17.24
N GLY A 366 -23.93 8.31 16.11
CA GLY A 366 -22.98 8.59 15.04
C GLY A 366 -22.98 7.53 13.95
N LEU A 367 -21.83 7.34 13.31
CA LEU A 367 -21.63 6.35 12.26
C LEU A 367 -20.54 5.34 12.66
N LEU A 368 -20.85 4.05 12.58
CA LEU A 368 -19.88 2.97 12.61
C LEU A 368 -19.50 2.62 11.17
N VAL A 369 -18.21 2.63 10.85
CA VAL A 369 -17.69 2.19 9.55
C VAL A 369 -16.94 0.88 9.74
N LYS A 370 -17.37 -0.16 9.04
CA LYS A 370 -16.78 -1.50 9.07
C LYS A 370 -15.98 -1.84 7.80
N LYS A 371 -16.19 -1.10 6.72
CA LYS A 371 -15.38 -1.21 5.50
C LYS A 371 -15.25 0.14 4.82
N MET A 372 -14.01 0.57 4.62
CA MET A 372 -13.70 1.72 3.78
C MET A 372 -13.73 1.31 2.30
N GLY A 373 -14.18 2.23 1.45
CA GLY A 373 -14.06 2.14 0.01
C GLY A 373 -12.75 2.79 -0.47
N GLY A 374 -12.76 3.29 -1.70
CA GLY A 374 -11.64 4.08 -2.23
C GLY A 374 -11.48 5.41 -1.49
N GLY A 375 -10.28 5.98 -1.58
CA GLY A 375 -9.93 7.25 -0.97
C GLY A 375 -9.01 8.08 -1.84
N GLN A 376 -8.99 9.39 -1.57
CA GLN A 376 -8.02 10.33 -2.14
C GLN A 376 -7.66 11.40 -1.11
N VAL A 377 -6.41 11.86 -1.14
CA VAL A 377 -5.92 13.00 -0.34
C VAL A 377 -5.26 14.06 -1.22
N ASN A 378 -5.47 15.32 -0.85
CA ASN A 378 -4.60 16.42 -1.25
C ASN A 378 -3.54 16.62 -0.17
N THR A 379 -2.30 16.16 -0.42
CA THR A 379 -1.23 16.22 0.59
C THR A 379 -0.84 17.65 0.97
N THR A 380 -1.07 18.63 0.09
CA THR A 380 -0.70 20.04 0.32
C THR A 380 -1.62 20.69 1.35
N THR A 381 -2.93 20.46 1.23
CA THR A 381 -3.91 21.00 2.20
C THR A 381 -4.13 20.05 3.37
N GLY A 382 -3.99 18.75 3.15
CA GLY A 382 -4.35 17.67 4.06
C GLY A 382 -5.79 17.17 3.88
N ASP A 383 -6.55 17.71 2.92
CA ASP A 383 -7.96 17.35 2.75
C ASP A 383 -8.11 15.98 2.12
N PHE A 384 -9.05 15.18 2.63
CA PHE A 384 -9.33 13.84 2.13
C PHE A 384 -10.82 13.61 1.91
N VAL A 385 -11.12 12.65 1.04
CA VAL A 385 -12.45 12.07 0.85
C VAL A 385 -12.34 10.57 0.78
N PHE A 386 -13.15 9.86 1.56
CA PHE A 386 -13.24 8.39 1.53
C PHE A 386 -14.68 7.92 1.33
N ASP A 387 -14.86 6.87 0.54
CA ASP A 387 -16.13 6.18 0.44
C ASP A 387 -16.34 5.25 1.65
N VAL A 388 -17.59 5.11 2.10
CA VAL A 388 -17.97 4.10 3.09
C VAL A 388 -18.62 2.92 2.36
N ALA A 389 -17.89 1.81 2.27
CA ALA A 389 -18.37 0.59 1.62
C ALA A 389 -19.26 -0.27 2.54
N GLU A 390 -19.13 -0.11 3.85
CA GLU A 390 -20.00 -0.75 4.84
C GLU A 390 -20.10 0.12 6.09
N GLY A 391 -21.29 0.67 6.35
CA GLY A 391 -21.54 1.57 7.47
C GLY A 391 -22.86 1.30 8.17
N PHE A 392 -22.93 1.63 9.45
CA PHE A 392 -24.10 1.43 10.32
C PHE A 392 -24.33 2.67 11.17
N LEU A 393 -25.59 2.99 11.47
CA LEU A 393 -25.88 4.02 12.47
C LEU A 393 -25.47 3.52 13.86
N ILE A 394 -24.93 4.41 14.68
CA ILE A 394 -24.83 4.20 16.13
C ILE A 394 -25.95 5.02 16.76
N LYS A 395 -26.73 4.42 17.67
CA LYS A 395 -27.76 5.12 18.45
C LYS A 395 -27.74 4.61 19.89
N ASN A 396 -27.60 5.54 20.85
CA ASN A 396 -27.47 5.22 22.27
C ASN A 396 -26.36 4.20 22.58
N GLY A 397 -25.26 4.23 21.83
CA GLY A 397 -24.13 3.31 21.96
C GLY A 397 -24.35 1.93 21.34
N GLU A 398 -25.48 1.69 20.67
CA GLU A 398 -25.77 0.41 20.01
C GLU A 398 -25.62 0.52 18.50
N THR A 399 -25.15 -0.57 17.87
CA THR A 399 -25.09 -0.68 16.41
C THR A 399 -26.49 -0.86 15.85
N GLY A 400 -26.95 0.13 15.10
CA GLY A 400 -28.25 0.18 14.44
C GLY A 400 -28.21 -0.33 13.00
N PRO A 401 -29.16 0.11 12.15
CA PRO A 401 -29.28 -0.38 10.78
C PRO A 401 -28.11 0.06 9.89
N MET A 402 -27.83 -0.76 8.87
CA MET A 402 -26.88 -0.44 7.80
C MET A 402 -27.35 0.78 7.00
N VAL A 403 -26.39 1.62 6.61
CA VAL A 403 -26.59 2.77 5.75
C VAL A 403 -25.74 2.70 4.49
N ARG A 404 -26.16 3.41 3.44
CA ARG A 404 -25.46 3.50 2.15
C ARG A 404 -25.30 4.94 1.68
N GLY A 405 -24.37 5.14 0.76
CA GLY A 405 -24.12 6.43 0.14
C GLY A 405 -23.57 7.46 1.11
N ALA A 406 -22.63 7.04 1.98
CA ALA A 406 -21.84 7.91 2.83
C ALA A 406 -20.45 8.11 2.25
N THR A 407 -20.00 9.36 2.29
CA THR A 407 -18.58 9.72 2.15
C THR A 407 -18.10 10.33 3.45
N LEU A 408 -16.84 10.14 3.80
CA LEU A 408 -16.18 10.82 4.92
C LEU A 408 -15.26 11.90 4.36
N THR A 409 -15.42 13.13 4.84
CA THR A 409 -14.58 14.24 4.42
C THR A 409 -13.99 14.97 5.62
N GLY A 410 -12.75 15.41 5.47
CA GLY A 410 -12.03 16.11 6.53
C GLY A 410 -10.61 16.47 6.14
N ASN A 411 -9.86 16.92 7.12
CA ASN A 411 -8.45 17.26 6.99
C ASN A 411 -7.62 16.31 7.87
N GLY A 412 -6.59 15.66 7.31
CA GLY A 412 -5.83 14.59 7.95
C GLY A 412 -5.26 14.98 9.33
N PRO A 413 -4.39 16.00 9.41
CA PRO A 413 -3.90 16.51 10.69
C PRO A 413 -4.99 16.90 11.69
N GLU A 414 -6.08 17.52 11.23
CA GLU A 414 -7.18 17.90 12.12
C GLU A 414 -7.91 16.67 12.69
N VAL A 415 -8.19 15.69 11.84
CA VAL A 415 -8.88 14.45 12.23
C VAL A 415 -8.03 13.64 13.20
N LEU A 416 -6.72 13.52 12.95
CA LEU A 416 -5.81 12.83 13.86
C LEU A 416 -5.71 13.51 15.24
N ARG A 417 -5.94 14.82 15.34
CA ARG A 417 -5.96 15.57 16.60
C ARG A 417 -7.23 15.38 17.43
N ILE A 418 -8.32 14.94 16.80
CA ILE A 418 -9.61 14.74 17.44
C ILE A 418 -9.98 13.25 17.59
N VAL A 419 -9.00 12.36 17.43
CA VAL A 419 -9.12 10.95 17.86
C VAL A 419 -9.19 10.92 19.38
N GLU A 420 -10.25 10.34 19.93
CA GLU A 420 -10.48 10.28 21.38
C GLU A 420 -10.08 8.93 21.97
N LYS A 421 -10.27 7.84 21.24
CA LYS A 421 -10.01 6.47 21.70
C LYS A 421 -9.36 5.61 20.62
N VAL A 422 -8.53 4.68 21.05
CA VAL A 422 -7.76 3.77 20.18
C VAL A 422 -7.85 2.36 20.73
N GLY A 423 -8.50 1.49 19.97
CA GLY A 423 -8.78 0.10 20.35
C GLY A 423 -7.56 -0.80 20.34
N SER A 424 -7.73 -2.01 20.84
CA SER A 424 -6.69 -3.06 20.83
C SER A 424 -6.68 -3.94 19.58
N ASP A 425 -7.66 -3.77 18.67
CA ASP A 425 -8.00 -4.69 17.57
C ASP A 425 -7.47 -4.22 16.20
N LEU A 426 -6.15 -4.26 16.01
CA LEU A 426 -5.53 -3.84 14.76
C LEU A 426 -6.00 -4.69 13.55
N GLY A 427 -6.69 -4.05 12.59
CA GLY A 427 -7.13 -4.69 11.36
C GLY A 427 -6.42 -4.14 10.12
N PHE A 428 -5.95 -5.05 9.26
CA PHE A 428 -5.20 -4.73 8.05
C PHE A 428 -6.05 -4.83 6.80
N THR A 429 -5.74 -3.95 5.84
CA THR A 429 -6.18 -4.02 4.46
C THR A 429 -5.00 -4.00 3.51
N ILE A 430 -5.20 -4.57 2.32
CA ILE A 430 -4.20 -4.56 1.25
C ILE A 430 -4.54 -3.47 0.24
N GLY A 431 -3.51 -2.91 -0.39
CA GLY A 431 -3.69 -1.91 -1.43
C GLY A 431 -2.53 -1.84 -2.41
N THR A 432 -2.76 -1.11 -3.49
CA THR A 432 -1.69 -0.58 -4.35
C THR A 432 -1.67 0.92 -4.16
N CYS A 433 -0.62 1.42 -3.54
CA CYS A 433 -0.40 2.85 -3.38
C CYS A 433 0.06 3.42 -4.73
N GLY A 434 -0.52 4.53 -5.19
CA GLY A 434 -0.16 5.20 -6.45
C GLY A 434 0.47 6.57 -6.20
N LYS A 435 1.64 6.85 -6.80
CA LYS A 435 2.31 8.16 -6.72
C LYS A 435 3.23 8.36 -7.92
N ASP A 436 3.23 9.55 -8.52
CA ASP A 436 4.03 9.89 -9.70
C ASP A 436 3.90 8.87 -10.85
N GLY A 437 2.70 8.31 -11.03
CA GLY A 437 2.42 7.28 -12.03
C GLY A 437 2.86 5.86 -11.64
N GLN A 438 3.47 5.67 -10.47
CA GLN A 438 3.96 4.37 -9.98
C GLN A 438 3.06 3.71 -8.94
N GLY A 439 2.73 2.45 -9.15
CA GLY A 439 2.02 1.58 -8.21
C GLY A 439 2.96 0.68 -7.41
N VAL A 440 2.89 0.71 -6.08
CA VAL A 440 3.60 -0.26 -5.21
C VAL A 440 2.64 -0.96 -4.25
N PRO A 441 2.85 -2.27 -3.96
CA PRO A 441 2.03 -2.98 -2.99
C PRO A 441 2.28 -2.42 -1.59
N VAL A 442 1.21 -2.17 -0.86
CA VAL A 442 1.20 -1.67 0.52
C VAL A 442 0.22 -2.46 1.37
N SER A 443 0.36 -2.35 2.68
CA SER A 443 -0.74 -2.64 3.60
C SER A 443 -0.96 -1.44 4.50
N ASP A 444 -2.19 -1.23 4.90
CA ASP A 444 -2.52 -0.21 5.87
C ASP A 444 -3.40 -0.80 6.97
N ALA A 445 -3.28 -0.27 8.18
CA ALA A 445 -4.07 -0.75 9.30
C ALA A 445 -4.39 0.32 10.33
N GLN A 446 -5.44 0.07 11.08
CA GLN A 446 -5.73 0.77 12.32
C GLN A 446 -6.52 -0.15 13.25
N PRO A 447 -6.48 0.09 14.56
CA PRO A 447 -7.47 -0.48 15.46
C PRO A 447 -8.82 0.22 15.30
N THR A 448 -9.81 -0.19 16.07
CA THR A 448 -11.06 0.58 16.20
C THR A 448 -10.76 1.96 16.78
N LEU A 449 -11.18 3.03 16.08
CA LEU A 449 -10.95 4.42 16.47
C LEU A 449 -12.28 5.13 16.72
N LEU A 450 -12.34 5.98 17.74
CA LEU A 450 -13.40 6.99 17.87
C LEU A 450 -12.86 8.35 17.47
N ILE A 451 -13.43 8.91 16.41
CA ILE A 451 -13.21 10.27 15.95
C ILE A 451 -14.38 11.13 16.46
N LYS A 452 -14.06 12.14 17.26
CA LYS A 452 -15.07 12.97 17.94
C LYS A 452 -16.12 13.54 17.00
N GLN A 453 -15.68 14.07 15.87
CA GLN A 453 -16.55 14.74 14.93
C GLN A 453 -15.92 14.74 13.52
N LEU A 454 -16.54 14.05 12.58
CA LEU A 454 -16.15 14.02 11.17
C LEU A 454 -17.35 14.36 10.29
N THR A 455 -17.10 14.95 9.12
CA THR A 455 -18.18 15.27 8.18
C THR A 455 -18.55 14.02 7.40
N VAL A 456 -19.80 13.59 7.56
CA VAL A 456 -20.42 12.52 6.78
C VAL A 456 -21.25 13.15 5.66
N GLY A 457 -20.86 12.91 4.41
CA GLY A 457 -21.61 13.29 3.22
C GLY A 457 -22.64 12.21 2.89
N GLY A 458 -23.74 12.18 3.64
CA GLY A 458 -24.86 11.28 3.40
C GLY A 458 -25.91 11.86 2.43
N THR A 459 -26.84 11.01 2.01
CA THR A 459 -27.92 11.36 1.07
C THR A 459 -29.32 11.36 1.71
N ALA A 460 -29.41 11.16 3.03
CA ALA A 460 -30.66 11.35 3.73
C ALA A 460 -31.06 12.84 3.66
N HIS A 461 -32.13 13.14 2.93
CA HIS A 461 -32.81 14.43 3.07
C HIS A 461 -33.49 14.44 4.44
N GLY A 462 -33.24 15.49 5.24
CA GLY A 462 -33.71 15.57 6.62
C GLY A 462 -35.23 15.39 6.71
N GLU A 463 -35.64 14.23 7.20
CA GLU A 463 -36.91 14.09 7.89
C GLU A 463 -36.59 14.25 9.38
N GLU A 464 -37.16 15.30 9.99
CA GLU A 464 -37.07 15.62 11.43
C GLU A 464 -37.54 14.46 12.33
#